data_AF-A0A9P6SP53-F1
#
_entry.id   AF-A0A9P6SP53-F1
#
_cell.length_a   1.000
_cell.length_b   1.000
_cell.length_c   1.000
_cell.angle_alpha   90.00
_cell.angle_beta   90.00
_cell.angle_gamma   90.00
#
_symmetry.space_group_name_H-M   'P 1'
#
loop_
_entity.id
_entity.type
_entity.pdbx_description
1 polymer ?
#
loop_
_entity_poly.entity_id
_entity_poly.type
_entity_poly.pdbx_seq_one_letter_code
_entity_poly.pdbx_strand_id
1 'polypeptide(L)'
;MSPNPPLTETEIMLIEAYTKILNEPFEDKYEDKWQDAPFDKAVDEFKARAHEIGFADPFELLSRFKIDSYETIRAQLKRGPPPCF
;
A
#
# COMPACT_ATOMS: atom_id res chain seq x y z
N MET A 1 13.97 11.99 -19.09
CA MET A 1 13.19 11.24 -18.07
C MET A 1 13.54 9.78 -18.28
N SER A 2 14.39 9.22 -17.42
CA SER A 2 14.77 7.80 -17.54
C SER A 2 13.50 6.96 -17.33
N PRO A 3 13.16 6.02 -18.24
CA PRO A 3 12.08 5.08 -17.98
C PRO A 3 12.46 4.32 -16.70
N ASN A 4 11.55 4.30 -15.73
CA ASN A 4 11.76 3.47 -14.55
C ASN A 4 12.04 2.04 -15.03
N PRO A 5 13.11 1.37 -14.55
CA PRO A 5 13.34 -0.02 -14.88
C PRO A 5 12.06 -0.84 -14.62
N PRO A 6 11.79 -1.86 -15.44
CA PRO A 6 10.64 -2.74 -15.22
C PRO A 6 10.71 -3.31 -13.80
N LEU A 7 9.56 -3.35 -13.14
CA LEU A 7 9.44 -3.94 -11.81
C LEU A 7 9.89 -5.40 -11.86
N THR A 8 10.73 -5.79 -10.93
CA THR A 8 11.13 -7.18 -10.69
C THR A 8 9.96 -8.01 -10.16
N GLU A 9 10.05 -9.34 -10.24
CA GLU A 9 8.98 -10.24 -9.74
C GLU A 9 8.66 -10.00 -8.26
N THR A 10 9.67 -9.72 -7.44
CA THR A 10 9.49 -9.41 -6.01
C THR A 10 8.80 -8.04 -5.81
N GLU A 11 9.14 -7.03 -6.61
CA GLU A 11 8.45 -5.73 -6.60
C GLU A 11 6.96 -5.89 -6.98
N ILE A 12 6.66 -6.73 -7.98
CA ILE A 12 5.28 -7.06 -8.37
C ILE A 12 4.54 -7.73 -7.21
N MET A 13 5.14 -8.74 -6.58
CA MET A 13 4.55 -9.42 -5.41
C MET A 13 4.29 -8.45 -4.25
N LEU A 14 5.17 -7.46 -4.03
CA LEU A 14 4.98 -6.45 -3.00
C LEU A 14 3.80 -5.53 -3.32
N ILE A 15 3.68 -5.09 -4.57
CA ILE A 15 2.56 -4.25 -5.03
C ILE A 15 1.23 -5.02 -4.97
N GLU A 16 1.23 -6.31 -5.32
CA GLU A 16 0.07 -7.17 -5.17
C GLU A 16 -0.32 -7.36 -3.71
N ALA A 17 0.65 -7.60 -2.81
CA ALA A 17 0.41 -7.69 -1.38
C ALA A 17 -0.16 -6.38 -0.84
N TYR A 18 0.41 -5.24 -1.23
CA TYR A 18 -0.12 -3.92 -0.88
C TYR A 18 -1.57 -3.76 -1.35
N THR A 19 -1.85 -4.12 -2.60
CA THR A 19 -3.19 -3.97 -3.17
C THR A 19 -4.20 -4.87 -2.46
N LYS A 20 -3.88 -6.14 -2.24
CA LYS A 20 -4.79 -7.10 -1.58
C LYS A 20 -4.99 -6.86 -0.09
N ILE A 21 -3.94 -6.46 0.61
CA ILE A 21 -3.94 -6.37 2.08
C ILE A 21 -4.37 -4.96 2.53
N LEU A 22 -3.87 -3.91 1.85
CA LEU A 22 -4.06 -2.52 2.26
C LEU A 22 -5.01 -1.74 1.35
N ASN A 23 -5.09 -2.03 0.05
CA ASN A 23 -5.97 -1.28 -0.85
C ASN A 23 -7.39 -1.88 -0.90
N GLU A 24 -7.59 -3.05 -1.49
CA GLU A 24 -8.91 -3.69 -1.70
C GLU A 24 -9.83 -3.69 -0.45
N PRO A 25 -9.38 -4.08 0.77
CA PRO A 25 -10.26 -4.08 1.94
C PRO A 25 -10.63 -2.68 2.44
N PHE A 26 -9.92 -1.64 1.99
CA PHE A 26 -10.08 -0.26 2.42
C PHE A 26 -10.45 0.72 1.29
N GLU A 27 -10.45 0.30 0.03
CA GLU A 27 -10.70 1.14 -1.15
C GLU A 27 -12.11 1.75 -1.14
N ASP A 28 -13.11 0.98 -0.66
CA ASP A 28 -14.51 1.44 -0.51
C ASP A 28 -14.78 2.07 0.88
N LYS A 29 -13.77 2.12 1.76
CA LYS A 29 -13.90 2.65 3.12
C LYS A 29 -13.63 4.16 3.11
N TYR A 30 -14.69 4.92 2.83
CA TYR A 30 -14.71 6.36 3.10
C TYR A 30 -14.50 6.65 4.59
N GLU A 31 -14.11 7.88 4.92
CA GLU A 31 -13.90 8.36 6.29
C GLU A 31 -14.96 7.92 7.31
N ASP A 32 -16.22 7.80 6.88
CA ASP A 32 -17.36 7.38 7.72
C ASP A 32 -17.37 5.87 8.04
N LYS A 33 -16.83 5.02 7.16
CA LYS A 33 -16.72 3.56 7.33
C LYS A 33 -15.32 3.10 7.73
N TRP A 34 -14.36 4.03 7.82
CA TRP A 34 -12.98 3.77 8.16
C TRP A 34 -12.86 3.18 9.56
N GLN A 35 -12.03 2.15 9.71
CA GLN A 35 -11.76 1.53 11.00
C GLN A 35 -10.24 1.36 11.16
N ASP A 36 -9.69 1.95 12.22
CA ASP A 36 -8.24 1.96 12.46
C ASP A 36 -7.70 0.60 12.89
N ALA A 37 -8.43 -0.12 13.73
CA ALA A 37 -8.01 -1.44 14.21
C ALA A 37 -7.78 -2.47 13.08
N PRO A 38 -8.66 -2.64 12.07
CA PRO A 38 -8.38 -3.53 10.95
C PRO A 38 -7.27 -2.99 10.04
N PHE A 39 -7.13 -1.67 9.91
CA PHE A 39 -6.03 -1.09 9.12
C PHE A 39 -4.67 -1.40 9.75
N ASP A 40 -4.54 -1.24 11.07
CA ASP A 40 -3.31 -1.53 11.80
C ASP A 40 -2.91 -3.01 11.65
N LYS A 41 -3.90 -3.92 11.71
CA LYS A 41 -3.68 -5.35 11.43
C LYS A 41 -3.24 -5.62 10.00
N ALA A 42 -3.87 -4.96 9.02
CA ALA A 42 -3.48 -5.08 7.62
C ALA A 42 -2.06 -4.55 7.37
N VAL A 43 -1.66 -3.48 8.06
CA VAL A 43 -0.29 -2.97 8.03
C VAL A 43 0.69 -4.01 8.58
N ASP A 44 0.36 -4.67 9.68
CA ASP A 44 1.20 -5.73 10.25
C ASP A 44 1.31 -6.94 9.31
N GLU A 45 0.20 -7.36 8.70
CA GLU A 45 0.16 -8.43 7.70
C GLU A 45 0.99 -8.07 6.46
N PHE A 46 0.89 -6.83 5.98
CA PHE A 46 1.69 -6.35 4.86
C PHE A 46 3.18 -6.32 5.20
N LYS A 47 3.57 -5.89 6.40
CA LYS A 47 4.97 -5.93 6.87
C LYS A 47 5.50 -7.37 6.90
N ALA A 48 4.71 -8.29 7.47
CA ALA A 48 5.07 -9.70 7.51
C ALA A 48 5.28 -10.24 6.09
N ARG A 49 4.36 -9.92 5.17
CA ARG A 49 4.44 -10.36 3.78
C ARG A 49 5.63 -9.76 3.02
N ALA A 50 5.91 -8.47 3.22
CA ALA A 50 7.08 -7.81 2.67
C ALA A 50 8.37 -8.49 3.12
N HIS A 51 8.47 -8.81 4.41
CA HIS A 51 9.59 -9.54 4.98
C HIS A 51 9.72 -10.96 4.40
N GLU A 52 8.61 -11.69 4.19
CA GLU A 52 8.61 -12.99 3.52
C GLU A 52 9.10 -12.93 2.06
N ILE A 53 8.76 -11.85 1.33
CA ILE A 53 9.22 -11.62 -0.04
C ILE A 53 10.72 -11.26 -0.09
N GLY A 54 11.30 -10.89 1.06
CA GLY A 54 12.71 -10.51 1.19
C GLY A 54 12.95 -8.99 1.17
N PHE A 55 11.90 -8.18 1.32
CA PHE A 55 12.03 -6.75 1.53
C PHE A 55 12.15 -6.45 3.03
N ALA A 56 13.33 -5.99 3.44
CA ALA A 56 13.55 -5.49 4.80
C ALA A 56 12.74 -4.20 5.05
N ASP A 57 12.64 -3.34 4.04
CA ASP A 57 11.84 -2.13 4.10
C ASP A 57 11.01 -1.96 2.80
N PRO A 58 9.68 -2.15 2.85
CA PRO A 58 8.84 -2.01 1.67
C PRO A 58 8.68 -0.55 1.21
N PHE A 59 9.05 0.44 2.03
CA PHE A 59 8.92 1.85 1.66
C PHE A 59 9.96 2.31 0.66
N GLU A 60 11.11 1.64 0.55
CA GLU A 60 12.07 1.94 -0.52
C GLU A 60 11.43 1.81 -1.91
N LEU A 61 10.59 0.79 -2.10
CA LEU A 61 9.83 0.61 -3.33
C LEU A 61 8.63 1.55 -3.38
N LEU A 62 7.84 1.59 -2.31
CA LEU A 62 6.58 2.34 -2.26
C LEU A 62 6.81 3.86 -2.38
N SER A 63 7.96 4.39 -1.98
CA SER A 63 8.33 5.80 -2.16
C SER A 63 8.41 6.19 -3.63
N ARG A 64 8.72 5.24 -4.54
CA ARG A 64 8.62 5.47 -6.01
C ARG A 64 7.18 5.79 -6.45
N PHE A 65 6.20 5.34 -5.67
CA PHE A 65 4.77 5.58 -5.85
C PHE A 65 4.24 6.72 -4.93
N LYS A 66 5.13 7.52 -4.33
CA LYS A 66 4.79 8.57 -3.34
C LYS A 66 4.09 8.04 -2.10
N ILE A 67 4.42 6.81 -1.73
CA ILE A 67 3.96 6.17 -0.52
C ILE A 67 5.16 6.07 0.41
N ASP A 68 5.32 7.09 1.26
CA ASP A 68 6.49 7.22 2.13
C ASP A 68 6.24 6.68 3.55
N SER A 69 4.97 6.54 3.93
CA SER A 69 4.56 6.11 5.28
C SER A 69 3.19 5.41 5.27
N TYR A 70 2.92 4.58 6.27
CA TYR A 70 1.57 4.03 6.51
C TYR A 70 0.50 5.10 6.73
N GLU A 71 0.88 6.25 7.29
CA GLU A 71 -0.02 7.40 7.43
C GLU A 71 -0.44 7.96 6.06
N THR A 72 0.48 8.00 5.09
CA THR A 72 0.17 8.42 3.73
C THR A 72 -0.80 7.44 3.07
N ILE A 73 -0.60 6.14 3.27
CA ILE A 73 -1.51 5.09 2.78
C ILE A 73 -2.89 5.27 3.41
N ARG A 74 -2.95 5.39 4.74
CA ARG A 74 -4.18 5.67 5.49
C ARG A 74 -4.90 6.90 4.96
N ALA A 75 -4.18 8.00 4.77
CA ALA A 75 -4.76 9.25 4.27
C ALA A 75 -5.28 9.10 2.82
N GLN A 76 -4.57 8.38 1.95
CA GLN A 76 -5.03 8.12 0.58
C GLN A 76 -6.30 7.26 0.57
N LEU A 77 -6.31 6.14 1.28
CA LEU A 77 -7.46 5.23 1.33
C LEU A 77 -8.67 5.90 1.97
N LYS A 78 -8.46 6.62 3.08
CA LYS A 78 -9.52 7.35 3.78
C LYS A 78 -10.13 8.47 2.93
N ARG A 79 -9.33 9.08 2.04
CA ARG A 79 -9.77 10.10 1.09
C ARG A 79 -10.54 9.51 -0.10
N GLY A 80 -10.44 8.18 -0.30
CA GLY A 80 -11.08 7.46 -1.41
C GLY A 80 -10.40 7.71 -2.76
N PRO A 81 -10.83 7.02 -3.82
CA PRO A 81 -10.32 7.28 -5.17
C PRO A 81 -10.56 8.75 -5.54
N PRO A 82 -9.65 9.37 -6.32
CA PRO A 82 -9.88 10.72 -6.82
C PRO A 82 -11.21 10.74 -7.59
N PRO A 83 -12.04 11.79 -7.44
CA PRO A 83 -13.23 11.91 -8.26
C PRO A 83 -12.78 11.90 -9.72
N CYS A 84 -13.24 10.93 -10.50
CA CYS A 84 -13.08 10.96 -11.95
C CYS A 84 -13.83 12.21 -12.45
N PHE A 85 -13.10 13.22 -12.88
CA PHE A 85 -13.62 14.42 -13.54
C PHE A 85 -13.44 14.29 -15.06
#